data_AF-A0A1I3VNZ4-F1
#
_entry.id   AF-A0A1I3VNZ4-F1
#
_cell.length_a   1.000
_cell.length_b   1.000
_cell.length_c   1.000
_cell.angle_alpha   90.00
_cell.angle_beta   90.00
_cell.angle_gamma   90.00
#
_symmetry.space_group_name_H-M   'P 1'
#
loop_
_entity.id
_entity.type
_entity.pdbx_description
1 polymer ?
#
loop_
_entity_poly.entity_id
_entity_poly.type
_entity_poly.pdbx_seq_one_letter_code
_entity_poly.pdbx_strand_id
1 'polypeptide(L)'
;MTQMNDPADTRFFKTLQQVLSESDAAGDDTEDHEACRAAVDRAIETAAPDDLRNARLTIDALPATRRDRLLAQVHARMAGDLSAIWDVMSNAQGARKPN
;
A
#
# COMPACT_ATOMS: atom_id res chain seq x y z
N MET A 1 -17.44 -8.73 15.45
CA MET A 1 -16.79 -7.46 15.09
C MET A 1 -15.35 -7.80 14.74
N THR A 2 -15.10 -8.14 13.47
CA THR A 2 -13.80 -8.66 13.04
C THR A 2 -13.20 -7.64 12.09
N GLN A 3 -12.51 -6.64 12.63
CA GLN A 3 -11.60 -5.83 11.82
C GLN A 3 -10.18 -6.18 12.25
N MET A 4 -9.78 -7.39 11.86
CA MET A 4 -8.41 -7.85 11.97
C MET A 4 -7.71 -7.28 10.74
N ASN A 5 -6.85 -6.28 10.97
CA ASN A 5 -5.95 -5.63 10.02
C ASN A 5 -5.64 -6.51 8.80
N ASP A 6 -6.28 -6.23 7.66
CA ASP A 6 -6.12 -7.09 6.48
C ASP A 6 -4.66 -6.97 6.00
N PRO A 7 -3.96 -8.09 5.78
CA PRO A 7 -2.56 -8.05 5.34
C PRO A 7 -2.39 -7.30 4.01
N ALA A 8 -3.44 -7.24 3.17
CA ALA A 8 -3.41 -6.45 1.94
C ALA A 8 -3.48 -4.95 2.20
N ASP A 9 -4.21 -4.47 3.22
CA ASP A 9 -4.25 -3.05 3.59
C ASP A 9 -2.85 -2.59 4.04
N THR A 10 -2.22 -3.35 4.93
CA THR A 10 -0.84 -3.04 5.38
C THR A 10 0.15 -3.03 4.20
N ARG A 11 0.00 -3.98 3.26
CA ARG A 11 0.84 -4.03 2.04
C ARG A 11 0.61 -2.83 1.15
N PHE A 12 -0.65 -2.45 0.92
CA PHE A 12 -1.02 -1.28 0.13
C PHE A 12 -0.38 -0.01 0.70
N PHE A 13 -0.54 0.26 2.00
CA PHE A 13 0.02 1.48 2.61
C PHE A 13 1.55 1.49 2.59
N LYS A 14 2.21 0.35 2.79
CA LYS A 14 3.68 0.26 2.64
C LYS A 14 4.13 0.52 1.19
N THR A 15 3.42 -0.02 0.21
CA THR A 15 3.74 0.25 -1.21
C THR A 15 3.49 1.71 -1.55
N LEU A 16 2.43 2.32 -1.01
CA LEU A 16 2.14 3.74 -1.20
C LEU A 16 3.22 4.64 -0.57
N GLN A 17 3.71 4.31 0.62
CA GLN A 17 4.83 5.03 1.26
C GLN A 17 6.09 5.03 0.36
N GLN A 18 6.39 3.91 -0.28
CA GLN A 18 7.51 3.80 -1.23
C GLN A 18 7.31 4.71 -2.44
N VAL A 19 6.12 4.66 -3.06
CA VAL A 19 5.79 5.48 -4.24
C VAL A 19 5.82 6.98 -3.91
N LEU A 20 5.36 7.37 -2.72
CA LEU A 20 5.43 8.75 -2.25
C LEU A 20 6.90 9.18 -2.09
N SER A 21 7.73 8.38 -1.43
CA SER A 21 9.16 8.66 -1.25
C SER A 21 9.92 8.79 -2.57
N GLU A 22 9.55 8.01 -3.59
CA GLU A 22 10.13 8.10 -4.94
C GLU A 22 9.66 9.35 -5.70
N SER A 23 8.44 9.82 -5.45
CA SER A 23 7.89 11.03 -6.06
C SER A 23 8.48 12.31 -5.46
N ASP A 24 8.75 12.29 -4.15
CA ASP A 24 9.49 13.33 -3.40
C ASP A 24 10.89 13.54 -4.00
N ALA A 25 11.61 12.44 -4.25
CA ALA A 25 12.92 12.45 -4.91
C ALA A 25 12.91 12.96 -6.36
N ALA A 26 11.75 12.99 -7.02
CA ALA A 26 11.56 13.52 -8.36
C ALA A 26 11.23 15.03 -8.39
N GLY A 27 11.16 15.69 -7.23
CA GLY A 27 10.91 17.14 -7.11
C GLY A 27 9.43 17.53 -7.16
N ASP A 28 8.52 16.61 -6.82
CA ASP A 28 7.06 16.87 -6.74
C ASP A 28 6.64 17.33 -5.32
N ASP A 29 7.47 18.21 -4.74
CA ASP A 29 7.28 18.83 -3.43
C ASP A 29 6.08 19.79 -3.46
N THR A 30 4.99 19.34 -2.87
CA THR A 30 3.75 20.13 -2.69
C THR A 30 3.29 19.93 -1.26
N GLU A 31 2.64 20.92 -0.65
CA GLU A 31 2.09 20.78 0.72
C GLU A 31 1.17 19.55 0.86
N ASP A 32 0.41 19.23 -0.20
CA ASP A 32 -0.43 18.04 -0.27
C ASP A 32 0.38 16.73 -0.19
N HIS A 33 1.64 16.72 -0.64
CA HIS A 33 2.54 15.57 -0.58
C HIS A 33 2.91 15.21 0.87
N GLU A 34 3.32 16.23 1.64
CA GLU A 34 3.75 16.05 3.03
C GLU A 34 2.59 15.56 3.91
N ALA A 35 1.41 16.16 3.75
CA ALA A 35 0.20 15.74 4.46
C ALA A 35 -0.18 14.28 4.11
N CYS A 36 -0.07 13.90 2.84
CA CYS A 36 -0.37 12.54 2.39
C CYS A 36 0.64 11.53 2.96
N ARG A 37 1.93 11.87 2.99
CA ARG A 37 3.00 11.05 3.56
C ARG A 37 2.80 10.84 5.07
N ALA A 38 2.54 11.91 5.81
CA ALA A 38 2.30 11.83 7.25
C ALA A 38 1.08 10.95 7.60
N ALA A 39 -0.01 11.05 6.82
CA ALA A 39 -1.19 10.21 7.02
C ALA A 39 -0.90 8.73 6.74
N VAL A 40 -0.14 8.43 5.69
CA VAL A 40 0.28 7.05 5.35
C VAL A 40 1.23 6.47 6.40
N ASP A 41 2.21 7.24 6.87
CA ASP A 41 3.15 6.80 7.90
C ASP A 41 2.41 6.43 9.19
N ARG A 42 1.45 7.27 9.60
CA ARG A 42 0.62 7.03 10.78
C ARG A 42 -0.27 5.81 10.62
N ALA A 43 -0.83 5.58 9.44
CA ALA A 43 -1.63 4.40 9.14
C ALA A 43 -0.79 3.10 9.22
N ILE A 44 0.47 3.14 8.78
CA ILE A 44 1.41 2.01 8.89
C ILE A 44 1.81 1.76 10.34
N GLU A 45 2.09 2.82 11.11
CA GLU A 45 2.54 2.73 12.50
C GLU A 45 1.45 2.17 13.42
N THR A 46 0.23 2.69 13.30
CA THR A 46 -0.86 2.39 14.22
C THR A 46 -1.70 1.19 13.81
N ALA A 47 -1.80 0.93 12.50
CA ALA A 47 -2.76 -0.02 11.92
C ALA A 47 -4.21 0.19 12.42
N ALA A 48 -4.53 1.39 12.93
CA ALA A 48 -5.82 1.68 13.50
C ALA A 48 -6.83 1.95 12.38
N PRO A 49 -8.07 1.43 12.47
CA PRO A 49 -9.09 1.64 11.44
C PRO A 49 -9.33 3.10 11.06
N ASP A 50 -9.27 4.01 12.04
CA ASP A 50 -9.48 5.44 11.81
C ASP A 50 -8.28 6.09 11.12
N ASP A 51 -7.05 5.70 11.46
CA ASP A 51 -5.84 6.19 10.78
C ASP A 51 -5.77 5.66 9.34
N LEU A 52 -6.14 4.39 9.10
CA LEU A 52 -6.28 3.81 7.76
C LEU A 52 -7.33 4.56 6.92
N ARG A 53 -8.49 4.87 7.53
CA ARG A 53 -9.53 5.66 6.87
C ARG A 53 -9.06 7.08 6.59
N ASN A 54 -8.39 7.72 7.53
CA ASN A 54 -7.87 9.07 7.37
C ASN A 54 -6.87 9.15 6.22
N ALA A 55 -5.92 8.21 6.16
CA ALA A 55 -4.99 8.11 5.04
C ALA A 55 -5.70 7.96 3.68
N ARG A 56 -6.79 7.17 3.63
CA ARG A 56 -7.61 7.04 2.42
C ARG A 56 -8.25 8.35 2.00
N LEU A 57 -8.83 9.08 2.94
CA LEU A 57 -9.45 10.39 2.69
C LEU A 57 -8.42 11.41 2.20
N THR A 58 -7.21 11.40 2.77
CA THR A 58 -6.13 12.29 2.34
C THR A 58 -5.72 12.01 0.89
N ILE A 59 -5.63 10.73 0.49
CA ILE A 59 -5.35 10.35 -0.90
C ILE A 59 -6.48 10.78 -1.85
N ASP A 60 -7.73 10.61 -1.42
CA ASP A 60 -8.90 10.97 -2.24
C ASP A 60 -9.06 12.49 -2.41
N ALA A 61 -8.51 13.28 -1.49
CA ALA A 61 -8.49 14.75 -1.57
C ALA A 61 -7.43 15.29 -2.55
N LEU A 62 -6.48 14.46 -3.00
CA LEU A 62 -5.47 14.87 -3.98
C LEU A 62 -6.12 15.22 -5.34
N PRO A 63 -5.46 16.06 -6.17
CA PRO A 63 -5.86 16.26 -7.55
C PRO A 63 -6.00 14.93 -8.30
N ALA A 64 -7.09 14.76 -9.05
CA ALA A 64 -7.43 13.47 -9.68
C ALA A 64 -6.28 12.87 -10.51
N THR A 65 -5.58 13.70 -11.29
CA THR A 65 -4.43 13.28 -12.09
C THR A 65 -3.27 12.74 -11.24
N ARG A 66 -3.03 13.34 -10.07
CA ARG A 66 -1.99 12.92 -9.12
C ARG A 66 -2.41 11.65 -8.40
N ARG A 67 -3.63 11.61 -7.87
CA ARG A 67 -4.20 10.43 -7.21
C ARG A 67 -4.14 9.21 -8.13
N ASP A 68 -4.63 9.34 -9.35
CA ASP A 68 -4.72 8.23 -10.30
C ASP A 68 -3.32 7.76 -10.70
N ARG A 69 -2.34 8.67 -10.86
CA ARG A 69 -0.94 8.33 -11.11
C ARG A 69 -0.29 7.59 -9.93
N LEU A 70 -0.55 8.02 -8.69
CA LEU A 70 -0.03 7.34 -7.49
C LEU A 70 -0.64 5.94 -7.36
N LEU A 71 -1.96 5.82 -7.51
CA LEU A 71 -2.65 4.52 -7.45
C LEU A 71 -2.22 3.57 -8.56
N ALA A 72 -2.00 4.08 -9.78
CA ALA A 72 -1.48 3.27 -10.88
C ALA A 72 -0.08 2.70 -10.57
N GLN A 73 0.81 3.50 -9.98
CA GLN A 73 2.15 3.05 -9.56
C GLN A 73 2.08 2.04 -8.42
N VAL A 74 1.23 2.27 -7.42
CA VAL A 74 1.00 1.32 -6.32
C VAL A 74 0.46 -0.01 -6.86
N HIS A 75 -0.56 0.02 -7.71
CA HIS A 75 -1.11 -1.18 -8.33
C HIS A 75 -0.08 -1.91 -9.20
N ALA A 76 0.70 -1.19 -10.01
CA ALA A 76 1.75 -1.77 -10.83
C ALA A 76 2.82 -2.47 -9.96
N ARG A 77 3.19 -1.88 -8.82
CA ARG A 77 4.18 -2.45 -7.90
C ARG A 77 3.63 -3.63 -7.10
N MET A 78 2.37 -3.57 -6.67
CA MET A 78 1.68 -4.70 -6.05
C MET A 78 1.51 -5.88 -7.02
N ALA A 79 1.21 -5.60 -8.29
CA ALA A 79 1.09 -6.62 -9.34
C ALA A 79 2.47 -7.17 -9.77
N GLY A 80 3.51 -6.33 -9.77
CA GLY A 80 4.89 -6.72 -10.09
C GLY A 80 5.55 -7.57 -9.00
N ASP A 81 5.06 -7.50 -7.76
CA ASP A 81 5.46 -8.37 -6.66
C ASP A 81 4.75 -9.75 -6.74
N LEU A 82 4.94 -10.38 -7.91
CA LEU A 82 4.58 -11.77 -8.25
C LEU A 82 5.34 -12.79 -7.39
N SER A 83 6.37 -12.36 -6.65
CA SER A 83 7.10 -13.21 -5.71
C SER A 83 6.19 -13.76 -4.60
N ALA A 84 5.25 -12.94 -4.10
CA ALA A 84 4.26 -13.35 -3.10
C ALA A 84 3.21 -14.32 -3.65
N ILE A 85 2.90 -14.25 -4.95
CA ILE A 85 1.98 -15.20 -5.62
C ILE A 85 2.64 -16.58 -5.74
N TRP A 86 3.95 -16.61 -6.00
CA TRP A 86 4.73 -17.85 -6.07
C TRP A 86 5.10 -18.45 -4.71
N ASP A 87 5.27 -17.64 -3.67
CA ASP A 87 5.51 -18.11 -2.30
C ASP A 87 4.30 -18.86 -1.73
N VAL A 88 3.09 -18.34 -2.01
CA VAL A 88 1.81 -19.02 -1.67
C VAL A 88 1.63 -20.33 -2.45
N MET A 89 2.08 -20.40 -3.71
CA MET A 89 2.01 -21.63 -4.51
C MET A 89 3.07 -22.68 -4.12
N SER A 90 4.27 -22.26 -3.73
CA SER A 90 5.35 -23.17 -3.31
C SER A 90 5.03 -23.88 -1.99
N ASN A 91 4.30 -23.22 -1.08
CA ASN A 91 3.83 -23.83 0.16
C ASN A 91 2.62 -24.78 0.00
N ALA A 92 2.00 -24.87 -1.18
CA ALA A 92 0.88 -25.77 -1.45
C ALA A 92 1.33 -27.20 -1.85
N GLN A 93 2.62 -27.46 -2.07
CA GLN A 93 3.13 -28.77 -2.51
C GLN A 93 3.55 -29.71 -1.37
N GLY A 94 2.97 -29.56 -0.18
CA GLY A 94 3.13 -30.48 0.96
C GLY A 94 2.17 -31.68 0.97
N ALA A 95 1.31 -31.84 -0.03
CA ALA A 95 0.34 -32.93 -0.07
C ALA A 95 0.96 -34.23 -0.60
N ARG A 96 1.53 -35.02 0.32
CA ARG A 96 1.69 -36.49 0.31
C ARG A 96 1.91 -37.16 -1.06
N LYS A 97 3.12 -37.64 -1.29
CA LYS A 97 3.36 -38.80 -2.16
C LYS A 97 2.77 -40.05 -1.47
N PRO A 98 1.76 -40.75 -2.02
CA PRO A 98 1.41 -42.08 -1.55
C PRO A 98 2.51 -43.06 -1.97
N ASN A 99 2.77 -44.02 -1.08
CA ASN A 99 3.79 -45.06 -1.14
C ASN A 99 3.84 -45.80 -2.47
#